data_AF-A0AAF0F8P6-F1
#
_entry.id   AF-A0AAF0F8P6-F1
#
_cell.length_a   1.000
_cell.length_b   1.000
_cell.length_c   1.000
_cell.angle_alpha   90.00
_cell.angle_beta   90.00
_cell.angle_gamma   90.00
#
_symmetry.space_group_name_H-M   'P 1'
#
loop_
_entity.id
_entity.type
_entity.pdbx_description
1 polymer ?
#
loop_
_entity_poly.entity_id
_entity_poly.type
_entity_poly.pdbx_seq_one_letter_code
_entity_poly.pdbx_strand_id
1 'polypeptide(L)'
;MPASSGTGIHHQVSQATVLNNVHFEMIQGKHSNQQGVMMENGSGGFMSNLSFCGGKYGAWVGNQQFTVRNAQFRYCQTAICQHWNWSWTYMNICIEQCEVGIEVKAPMPNQQGVGSLVLTDVNVHQTPVFVQLADTQRSRLILDHITVSQVDAIVQGMGQPDAVLKFPQPTEKYTIGLWIQNPQSRPLPAQDAKNDSQNPRCPVQLQRPPCLVDKQGNWFGQEKPGYLFSDSRQIVSVRDFGAKGDGTTDDQEALQSTIDSHIGSVIYCMFCTDAVPYGIYLLRKTLQIPLGTFIVGEAQPTLLGEGPQFNDARNPRPVVRVGRPGDHGEICICDMMFSTRGPASGAVVVEWNVHETYQGSVAMFDSHIRIGGFCGSELDSTTCSKQKAFEDLPVASFINLHITQQASGYFQNVWIWTADHCLDHDAPEQINVLSTRGILIQAESGPVWMYGTASEHQLLYQYSLDNAQNVLLAMIQTESPYFQGESFPVASQSANTTPLYPDPDCARRYSAAHNKPSREYQASKEDRAMGLHIRSSRNVFVLGAGLYSFFDAYQQDALADHKCQRRICVIDDDQSSSNIWLFSLATVGVEVMLTLNGQDLLHESQYRDGFCSTISLAAIRLESLPDTPVIIL
;
A
#
# COMPACT_ATOMS: atom_id res chain seq x y z
N MET A 1 -11.03 -30.43 13.49
CA MET A 1 -10.60 -29.90 14.81
C MET A 1 -11.73 -30.06 15.82
N PRO A 2 -11.47 -30.23 17.13
CA PRO A 2 -12.54 -30.29 18.14
C PRO A 2 -13.28 -28.95 18.24
N ALA A 3 -14.53 -28.93 18.71
CA ALA A 3 -15.26 -27.67 18.88
C ALA A 3 -14.59 -26.73 19.89
N SER A 4 -13.87 -27.26 20.88
CA SER A 4 -13.26 -26.49 21.96
C SER A 4 -11.96 -25.76 21.61
N SER A 5 -11.33 -26.05 20.45
CA SER A 5 -10.09 -25.40 20.00
C SER A 5 -9.77 -25.68 18.52
N GLY A 6 -8.99 -24.80 17.90
CA GLY A 6 -8.43 -25.03 16.57
C GLY A 6 -8.22 -23.75 15.79
N THR A 7 -7.05 -23.61 15.15
CA THR A 7 -6.73 -22.50 14.26
C THR A 7 -6.40 -23.06 12.90
N GLY A 8 -6.97 -22.51 11.82
CA GLY A 8 -6.61 -22.88 10.45
C GLY A 8 -5.18 -22.45 10.11
N ILE A 9 -4.94 -21.13 10.11
CA ILE A 9 -3.63 -20.54 9.81
C ILE A 9 -3.21 -19.58 10.92
N HIS A 10 -2.01 -19.79 11.46
CA HIS A 10 -1.28 -18.77 12.22
C HIS A 10 -0.53 -17.89 11.22
N HIS A 11 -1.01 -16.67 11.01
CA HIS A 11 -0.56 -15.76 9.96
C HIS A 11 0.17 -14.54 10.54
N GLN A 12 1.19 -14.80 11.37
CA GLN A 12 2.08 -13.76 11.91
C GLN A 12 3.14 -13.41 10.85
N VAL A 13 2.85 -12.41 10.02
CA VAL A 13 3.64 -12.10 8.80
C VAL A 13 3.85 -10.59 8.60
N SER A 14 4.74 -10.25 7.67
CA SER A 14 5.03 -8.89 7.22
C SER A 14 4.71 -8.68 5.72
N GLN A 15 5.32 -7.69 5.05
CA GLN A 15 5.14 -7.37 3.63
C GLN A 15 5.46 -8.56 2.69
N ALA A 16 5.06 -8.46 1.41
CA ALA A 16 5.28 -9.50 0.40
C ALA A 16 4.69 -10.87 0.76
N THR A 17 3.66 -10.90 1.60
CA THR A 17 2.92 -12.11 1.96
C THR A 17 1.47 -11.98 1.55
N VAL A 18 0.89 -13.11 1.11
CA VAL A 18 -0.50 -13.19 0.72
C VAL A 18 -1.16 -14.48 1.18
N LEU A 19 -2.40 -14.39 1.69
CA LEU A 19 -3.34 -15.50 1.65
C LEU A 19 -4.33 -15.25 0.53
N ASN A 20 -4.38 -16.15 -0.45
CA ASN A 20 -5.26 -16.05 -1.60
C ASN A 20 -6.00 -17.38 -1.85
N ASN A 21 -7.29 -17.31 -2.16
CA ASN A 21 -8.10 -18.46 -2.57
C ASN A 21 -8.14 -19.59 -1.53
N VAL A 22 -8.37 -19.25 -0.25
CA VAL A 22 -8.43 -20.21 0.86
C VAL A 22 -9.84 -20.30 1.42
N HIS A 23 -10.32 -21.52 1.62
CA HIS A 23 -11.59 -21.82 2.29
C HIS A 23 -11.34 -22.40 3.69
N PHE A 24 -11.98 -21.81 4.69
CA PHE A 24 -11.95 -22.24 6.08
C PHE A 24 -13.31 -22.80 6.49
N GLU A 25 -13.39 -24.12 6.66
CA GLU A 25 -14.58 -24.81 7.17
C GLU A 25 -14.40 -25.13 8.66
N MET A 26 -15.28 -24.59 9.50
CA MET A 26 -15.23 -24.68 10.95
C MET A 26 -16.57 -25.11 11.53
N ILE A 27 -16.55 -25.66 12.74
CA ILE A 27 -17.77 -26.06 13.46
C ILE A 27 -18.59 -24.80 13.77
N GLN A 28 -19.88 -24.84 13.40
CA GLN A 28 -20.84 -23.77 13.65
C GLN A 28 -21.40 -23.79 15.08
N GLY A 29 -21.94 -22.64 15.49
CA GLY A 29 -22.67 -22.48 16.74
C GLY A 29 -21.81 -22.04 17.94
N LYS A 30 -22.50 -21.56 18.96
CA LYS A 30 -21.99 -20.91 20.19
C LYS A 30 -20.99 -21.68 21.05
N HIS A 31 -20.80 -22.98 20.80
CA HIS A 31 -19.82 -23.80 21.53
C HIS A 31 -18.49 -23.95 20.81
N SER A 32 -18.40 -23.44 19.57
CA SER A 32 -17.14 -23.43 18.82
C SER A 32 -16.19 -22.39 19.39
N ASN A 33 -14.92 -22.78 19.54
CA ASN A 33 -13.76 -21.94 19.82
C ASN A 33 -12.75 -22.01 18.66
N GLN A 34 -13.18 -22.51 17.50
CA GLN A 34 -12.32 -22.56 16.31
C GLN A 34 -12.18 -21.17 15.69
N GLN A 35 -11.03 -20.95 15.07
CA GLN A 35 -10.74 -19.73 14.32
C GLN A 35 -10.07 -20.05 12.99
N GLY A 36 -10.44 -19.31 11.94
CA GLY A 36 -9.86 -19.52 10.60
C GLY A 36 -8.43 -19.02 10.56
N VAL A 37 -8.27 -17.70 10.73
CA VAL A 37 -6.97 -17.04 10.82
C VAL A 37 -6.72 -16.54 12.24
N MET A 38 -5.49 -16.74 12.71
CA MET A 38 -4.95 -16.13 13.92
C MET A 38 -3.73 -15.27 13.57
N MET A 39 -3.76 -14.00 13.93
CA MET A 39 -2.66 -13.08 13.75
C MET A 39 -2.56 -12.18 14.98
N GLU A 40 -1.54 -12.40 15.79
CA GLU A 40 -1.28 -11.66 17.01
C GLU A 40 -0.47 -10.38 16.78
N ASN A 41 0.39 -10.34 15.76
CA ASN A 41 1.16 -9.17 15.33
C ASN A 41 1.77 -9.36 13.92
N GLY A 42 2.49 -8.35 13.46
CA GLY A 42 3.27 -8.34 12.21
C GLY A 42 3.36 -6.92 11.62
N SER A 43 3.89 -6.80 10.40
CA SER A 43 3.87 -5.57 9.58
C SER A 43 3.37 -5.89 8.18
N GLY A 44 2.10 -6.26 8.14
CA GLY A 44 1.52 -7.08 7.10
C GLY A 44 1.17 -6.36 5.82
N GLY A 45 0.79 -7.22 4.88
CA GLY A 45 0.51 -6.95 3.49
C GLY A 45 -0.94 -7.26 3.11
N PHE A 46 -1.18 -8.39 2.47
CA PHE A 46 -2.38 -8.57 1.64
C PHE A 46 -3.12 -9.90 1.84
N MET A 47 -4.46 -9.87 1.83
CA MET A 47 -5.31 -11.06 1.84
C MET A 47 -6.40 -10.89 0.79
N SER A 48 -6.69 -11.95 0.03
CA SER A 48 -7.76 -11.89 -0.96
C SER A 48 -8.47 -13.20 -1.22
N ASN A 49 -9.70 -13.13 -1.75
CA ASN A 49 -10.47 -14.29 -2.18
C ASN A 49 -10.58 -15.37 -1.09
N LEU A 50 -11.00 -14.98 0.11
CA LEU A 50 -11.10 -15.88 1.25
C LEU A 50 -12.56 -16.22 1.55
N SER A 51 -12.83 -17.44 2.02
CA SER A 51 -14.16 -17.81 2.52
C SER A 51 -14.08 -18.51 3.86
N PHE A 52 -14.96 -18.13 4.78
CA PHE A 52 -15.02 -18.63 6.15
C PHE A 52 -16.44 -19.12 6.44
N CYS A 53 -16.57 -20.34 6.95
CA CYS A 53 -17.84 -20.95 7.33
C CYS A 53 -17.75 -21.49 8.76
N GLY A 54 -18.59 -20.97 9.67
CA GLY A 54 -18.60 -21.39 11.07
C GLY A 54 -17.49 -20.77 11.93
N GLY A 55 -17.22 -21.38 13.09
CA GLY A 55 -16.18 -20.93 14.01
C GLY A 55 -16.60 -19.84 15.00
N LYS A 56 -15.78 -19.65 16.03
CA LYS A 56 -15.87 -18.50 16.94
C LYS A 56 -15.47 -17.21 16.22
N TYR A 57 -14.32 -17.27 15.56
CA TYR A 57 -13.79 -16.17 14.76
C TYR A 57 -13.55 -16.66 13.34
N GLY A 58 -14.09 -15.96 12.34
CA GLY A 58 -13.58 -16.15 10.97
C GLY A 58 -12.08 -15.81 10.94
N ALA A 59 -11.76 -14.60 11.41
CA ALA A 59 -10.39 -14.15 11.61
C ALA A 59 -10.24 -13.43 12.97
N TRP A 60 -9.22 -13.81 13.74
CA TRP A 60 -8.78 -13.07 14.93
C TRP A 60 -7.44 -12.41 14.59
N VAL A 61 -7.44 -11.09 14.39
CA VAL A 61 -6.35 -10.39 13.69
C VAL A 61 -5.91 -9.10 14.39
N GLY A 62 -4.60 -8.89 14.38
CA GLY A 62 -3.94 -7.67 14.81
C GLY A 62 -2.54 -7.57 14.25
N ASN A 63 -2.21 -6.39 13.71
CA ASN A 63 -1.01 -6.13 12.91
C ASN A 63 -0.85 -4.61 12.77
N GLN A 64 0.36 -4.10 12.49
CA GLN A 64 0.56 -2.68 12.23
C GLN A 64 -0.40 -2.17 11.16
N GLN A 65 -0.38 -2.83 9.99
CA GLN A 65 -1.26 -2.53 8.88
C GLN A 65 -1.58 -3.75 8.03
N PHE A 66 -2.69 -3.69 7.29
CA PHE A 66 -3.05 -4.74 6.34
C PHE A 66 -4.13 -4.26 5.35
N THR A 67 -4.17 -4.91 4.19
CA THR A 67 -5.27 -4.79 3.22
C THR A 67 -5.93 -6.14 3.00
N VAL A 68 -7.25 -6.22 3.18
CA VAL A 68 -8.04 -7.44 2.96
C VAL A 68 -9.12 -7.13 1.91
N ARG A 69 -9.13 -7.88 0.80
CA ARG A 69 -10.12 -7.72 -0.26
C ARG A 69 -10.91 -9.01 -0.51
N ASN A 70 -12.16 -8.91 -0.96
CA ASN A 70 -12.92 -10.06 -1.46
C ASN A 70 -12.93 -11.25 -0.48
N ALA A 71 -13.49 -11.05 0.71
CA ALA A 71 -13.61 -12.10 1.71
C ALA A 71 -15.06 -12.30 2.14
N GLN A 72 -15.45 -13.56 2.33
CA GLN A 72 -16.82 -13.96 2.66
C GLN A 72 -16.84 -14.68 4.00
N PHE A 73 -17.72 -14.26 4.91
CA PHE A 73 -17.87 -14.84 6.24
C PHE A 73 -19.32 -15.27 6.44
N ARG A 74 -19.52 -16.55 6.76
CA ARG A 74 -20.85 -17.14 6.95
C ARG A 74 -20.92 -17.95 8.23
N TYR A 75 -22.00 -17.79 8.99
CA TYR A 75 -22.28 -18.61 10.18
C TYR A 75 -21.22 -18.53 11.29
N CYS A 76 -20.37 -17.49 11.28
CA CYS A 76 -19.40 -17.24 12.34
C CYS A 76 -20.12 -16.66 13.57
N GLN A 77 -19.64 -16.93 14.78
CA GLN A 77 -20.08 -16.12 15.94
C GLN A 77 -19.66 -14.66 15.70
N THR A 78 -18.36 -14.42 15.47
CA THR A 78 -17.84 -13.14 15.02
C THR A 78 -17.08 -13.35 13.71
N ALA A 79 -17.43 -12.65 12.63
CA ALA A 79 -16.71 -12.79 11.36
C ALA A 79 -15.25 -12.31 11.49
N ILE A 80 -15.03 -11.11 12.03
CA ILE A 80 -13.70 -10.53 12.22
C ILE A 80 -13.57 -10.00 13.65
N CYS A 81 -12.60 -10.49 14.40
CA CYS A 81 -12.19 -9.93 15.68
C CYS A 81 -10.88 -9.15 15.48
N GLN A 82 -10.97 -7.82 15.41
CA GLN A 82 -9.81 -6.94 15.34
C GLN A 82 -9.37 -6.58 16.77
N HIS A 83 -8.17 -7.02 17.17
CA HIS A 83 -7.68 -6.79 18.54
C HIS A 83 -6.68 -5.64 18.68
N TRP A 84 -5.84 -5.39 17.67
CA TRP A 84 -5.08 -4.14 17.56
C TRP A 84 -4.71 -3.83 16.10
N ASN A 85 -4.42 -2.56 15.80
CA ASN A 85 -3.72 -2.14 14.58
C ASN A 85 -3.24 -0.69 14.70
N TRP A 86 -2.52 -0.22 13.68
CA TRP A 86 -2.36 1.22 13.44
C TRP A 86 -3.39 1.72 12.41
N SER A 87 -3.50 1.04 11.27
CA SER A 87 -4.53 1.27 10.24
C SER A 87 -4.82 -0.02 9.49
N TRP A 88 -6.03 -0.21 8.99
CA TRP A 88 -6.40 -1.41 8.24
C TRP A 88 -7.54 -1.14 7.27
N THR A 89 -7.40 -1.63 6.04
CA THR A 89 -8.41 -1.46 4.99
C THR A 89 -9.05 -2.80 4.63
N TYR A 90 -10.37 -2.87 4.77
CA TYR A 90 -11.21 -3.97 4.32
C TYR A 90 -12.06 -3.53 3.14
N MET A 91 -11.99 -4.26 2.04
CA MET A 91 -12.67 -3.93 0.79
C MET A 91 -13.42 -5.13 0.22
N ASN A 92 -14.61 -4.92 -0.34
CA ASN A 92 -15.40 -6.00 -0.97
C ASN A 92 -15.59 -7.19 -0.01
N ILE A 93 -16.14 -6.94 1.17
CA ILE A 93 -16.36 -7.97 2.21
C ILE A 93 -17.82 -8.35 2.23
N CYS A 94 -18.11 -9.64 2.33
CA CYS A 94 -19.47 -10.16 2.50
C CYS A 94 -19.58 -10.85 3.86
N ILE A 95 -20.56 -10.44 4.67
CA ILE A 95 -20.85 -11.01 5.99
C ILE A 95 -22.31 -11.44 6.01
N GLU A 96 -22.56 -12.73 6.17
CA GLU A 96 -23.91 -13.29 6.15
C GLU A 96 -24.16 -14.21 7.34
N GLN A 97 -25.28 -14.01 8.02
CA GLN A 97 -25.73 -14.93 9.08
C GLN A 97 -24.71 -15.13 10.21
N CYS A 98 -23.95 -14.07 10.56
CA CYS A 98 -23.05 -14.04 11.70
C CYS A 98 -23.74 -13.43 12.94
N GLU A 99 -23.25 -13.68 14.16
CA GLU A 99 -23.80 -13.00 15.35
C GLU A 99 -23.28 -11.55 15.42
N VAL A 100 -21.99 -11.35 15.14
CA VAL A 100 -21.32 -10.06 14.99
C VAL A 100 -20.49 -10.05 13.70
N GLY A 101 -20.55 -8.97 12.93
CA GLY A 101 -19.69 -8.79 11.76
C GLY A 101 -18.24 -8.54 12.17
N ILE A 102 -17.95 -7.35 12.68
CA ILE A 102 -16.63 -6.93 13.11
C ILE A 102 -16.68 -6.54 14.59
N GLU A 103 -15.92 -7.25 15.41
CA GLU A 103 -15.68 -6.90 16.81
C GLU A 103 -14.35 -6.16 16.94
N VAL A 104 -14.40 -4.92 17.42
CA VAL A 104 -13.23 -4.08 17.72
C VAL A 104 -12.98 -4.17 19.22
N LYS A 105 -11.88 -4.82 19.63
CA LYS A 105 -11.55 -5.02 21.05
C LYS A 105 -10.99 -3.74 21.69
N ALA A 106 -11.15 -3.66 23.02
CA ALA A 106 -10.42 -2.69 23.82
C ALA A 106 -8.92 -3.04 23.82
N PRO A 107 -8.03 -2.03 23.92
CA PRO A 107 -6.60 -2.29 24.11
C PRO A 107 -6.38 -3.15 25.36
N MET A 108 -5.45 -4.11 25.27
CA MET A 108 -4.92 -4.75 26.46
C MET A 108 -4.13 -3.73 27.31
N PRO A 109 -4.02 -3.91 28.64
CA PRO A 109 -3.27 -2.99 29.50
C PRO A 109 -1.84 -2.76 28.97
N ASN A 110 -1.45 -1.49 28.81
CA ASN A 110 -0.16 -1.05 28.26
C ASN A 110 0.13 -1.51 26.81
N GLN A 111 -0.89 -1.88 26.04
CA GLN A 111 -0.74 -2.24 24.63
C GLN A 111 -1.55 -1.29 23.73
N GLN A 112 -1.10 -1.18 22.47
CA GLN A 112 -1.82 -0.50 21.42
C GLN A 112 -3.16 -1.21 21.17
N GLY A 113 -4.24 -0.44 21.01
CA GLY A 113 -5.54 -0.95 20.58
C GLY A 113 -5.72 -0.88 19.06
N VAL A 114 -6.96 -0.89 18.61
CA VAL A 114 -7.27 -0.64 17.19
C VAL A 114 -7.18 0.86 16.92
N GLY A 115 -6.21 1.28 16.11
CA GLY A 115 -5.99 2.68 15.75
C GLY A 115 -7.05 3.20 14.77
N SER A 116 -7.27 2.49 13.65
CA SER A 116 -8.31 2.86 12.68
C SER A 116 -8.70 1.72 11.74
N LEU A 117 -9.92 1.80 11.22
CA LEU A 117 -10.48 0.88 10.23
C LEU A 117 -11.14 1.64 9.08
N VAL A 118 -10.78 1.28 7.85
CA VAL A 118 -11.48 1.68 6.62
C VAL A 118 -12.24 0.46 6.11
N LEU A 119 -13.57 0.55 6.09
CA LEU A 119 -14.44 -0.47 5.50
C LEU A 119 -15.08 0.13 4.25
N THR A 120 -14.85 -0.50 3.09
CA THR A 120 -15.42 -0.04 1.83
C THR A 120 -16.02 -1.20 1.03
N ASP A 121 -17.14 -0.96 0.35
CA ASP A 121 -17.84 -1.95 -0.48
C ASP A 121 -18.21 -3.23 0.29
N VAL A 122 -18.74 -3.07 1.51
CA VAL A 122 -19.10 -4.22 2.37
C VAL A 122 -20.60 -4.52 2.25
N ASN A 123 -20.94 -5.79 2.08
CA ASN A 123 -22.31 -6.28 2.12
C ASN A 123 -22.56 -7.10 3.39
N VAL A 124 -23.59 -6.72 4.16
CA VAL A 124 -23.96 -7.36 5.41
C VAL A 124 -25.41 -7.82 5.34
N HIS A 125 -25.63 -9.11 5.59
CA HIS A 125 -26.96 -9.72 5.57
C HIS A 125 -27.21 -10.55 6.83
N GLN A 126 -28.40 -10.42 7.42
CA GLN A 126 -28.85 -11.27 8.53
C GLN A 126 -27.84 -11.37 9.68
N THR A 127 -27.21 -10.25 10.01
CA THR A 127 -26.18 -10.16 11.06
C THR A 127 -26.63 -9.08 12.03
N PRO A 128 -27.05 -9.42 13.27
CA PRO A 128 -27.69 -8.46 14.17
C PRO A 128 -26.87 -7.21 14.42
N VAL A 129 -25.55 -7.36 14.57
CA VAL A 129 -24.62 -6.24 14.77
C VAL A 129 -23.53 -6.29 13.71
N PHE A 130 -23.44 -5.27 12.84
CA PHE A 130 -22.36 -5.21 11.86
C PHE A 130 -21.03 -4.87 12.54
N VAL A 131 -20.88 -3.69 13.16
CA VAL A 131 -19.65 -3.32 13.88
C VAL A 131 -19.93 -3.12 15.37
N GLN A 132 -19.23 -3.89 16.21
CA GLN A 132 -19.28 -3.76 17.66
C GLN A 132 -17.98 -3.11 18.17
N LEU A 133 -18.10 -1.94 18.77
CA LEU A 133 -16.98 -1.16 19.29
C LEU A 133 -16.85 -1.37 20.80
N ALA A 134 -15.66 -1.75 21.27
CA ALA A 134 -15.39 -1.78 22.71
C ALA A 134 -15.41 -0.39 23.35
N ASP A 135 -14.99 0.64 22.61
CA ASP A 135 -15.00 2.03 23.08
C ASP A 135 -15.47 3.00 21.97
N THR A 136 -16.73 3.44 22.08
CA THR A 136 -17.34 4.40 21.14
C THR A 136 -16.72 5.80 21.24
N GLN A 137 -15.92 6.09 22.26
CA GLN A 137 -15.31 7.40 22.50
C GLN A 137 -13.96 7.55 21.81
N ARG A 138 -13.26 6.43 21.56
CA ARG A 138 -11.88 6.40 21.03
C ARG A 138 -11.75 5.77 19.65
N SER A 139 -12.74 5.00 19.21
CA SER A 139 -12.66 4.29 17.92
C SER A 139 -12.64 5.26 16.73
N ARG A 140 -11.77 4.99 15.75
CA ARG A 140 -11.84 5.56 14.40
C ARG A 140 -12.33 4.50 13.42
N LEU A 141 -13.44 4.79 12.76
CA LEU A 141 -14.08 3.89 11.81
C LEU A 141 -14.63 4.68 10.64
N ILE A 142 -14.30 4.25 9.43
CA ILE A 142 -14.79 4.83 8.18
C ILE A 142 -15.58 3.76 7.46
N LEU A 143 -16.81 4.11 7.09
CA LEU A 143 -17.74 3.27 6.35
C LEU A 143 -18.01 3.95 5.01
N ASP A 144 -17.64 3.30 3.90
CA ASP A 144 -17.82 3.80 2.54
C ASP A 144 -18.55 2.74 1.70
N HIS A 145 -19.68 3.09 1.09
CA HIS A 145 -20.47 2.16 0.26
C HIS A 145 -20.84 0.84 0.96
N ILE A 146 -21.39 0.93 2.18
CA ILE A 146 -21.80 -0.25 2.96
C ILE A 146 -23.25 -0.58 2.69
N THR A 147 -23.50 -1.76 2.17
CA THR A 147 -24.85 -2.28 1.93
C THR A 147 -25.26 -3.20 3.06
N VAL A 148 -26.40 -2.94 3.69
CA VAL A 148 -26.91 -3.76 4.79
C VAL A 148 -28.37 -4.15 4.57
N SER A 149 -28.75 -5.34 5.03
CA SER A 149 -30.12 -5.85 5.01
C SER A 149 -30.37 -6.81 6.17
N GLN A 150 -31.48 -6.65 6.89
CA GLN A 150 -31.77 -7.42 8.11
C GLN A 150 -30.63 -7.32 9.15
N VAL A 151 -30.22 -6.09 9.45
CA VAL A 151 -29.19 -5.75 10.45
C VAL A 151 -29.81 -4.80 11.46
N ASP A 152 -29.79 -5.16 12.76
CA ASP A 152 -30.43 -4.38 13.82
C ASP A 152 -29.61 -3.13 14.17
N ALA A 153 -28.28 -3.30 14.26
CA ALA A 153 -27.34 -2.22 14.54
C ALA A 153 -26.16 -2.24 13.55
N ILE A 154 -25.96 -1.13 12.84
CA ILE A 154 -24.81 -0.99 11.94
C ILE A 154 -23.54 -0.76 12.75
N VAL A 155 -23.61 0.13 13.75
CA VAL A 155 -22.51 0.35 14.70
C VAL A 155 -23.09 0.38 16.11
N GLN A 156 -22.56 -0.43 17.03
CA GLN A 156 -23.00 -0.51 18.42
C GLN A 156 -21.81 -0.53 19.39
N GLY A 157 -21.95 0.13 20.54
CA GLY A 157 -21.00 0.00 21.65
C GLY A 157 -21.21 -1.31 22.42
N MET A 158 -20.14 -1.98 22.82
CA MET A 158 -20.22 -3.19 23.64
C MET A 158 -20.96 -2.90 24.95
N GLY A 159 -21.98 -3.70 25.26
CA GLY A 159 -22.82 -3.52 26.44
C GLY A 159 -23.76 -2.30 26.42
N GLN A 160 -23.83 -1.56 25.30
CA GLN A 160 -24.73 -0.41 25.15
C GLN A 160 -26.05 -0.83 24.46
N PRO A 161 -27.21 -0.45 25.02
CA PRO A 161 -28.51 -0.83 24.45
C PRO A 161 -28.84 -0.05 23.15
N ASP A 162 -28.27 1.14 22.98
CA ASP A 162 -28.48 1.97 21.82
C ASP A 162 -27.34 1.86 20.80
N ALA A 163 -27.70 1.66 19.54
CA ALA A 163 -26.74 1.71 18.44
C ALA A 163 -26.27 3.15 18.16
N VAL A 164 -24.99 3.28 17.85
CA VAL A 164 -24.31 4.50 17.41
C VAL A 164 -24.75 4.89 15.99
N LEU A 165 -24.98 3.88 15.15
CA LEU A 165 -25.57 4.00 13.83
C LEU A 165 -26.65 2.93 13.66
N LYS A 166 -27.91 3.37 13.56
CA LYS A 166 -29.09 2.52 13.37
C LYS A 166 -29.41 2.36 11.90
N PHE A 167 -30.00 1.23 11.56
CA PHE A 167 -30.61 1.01 10.28
C PHE A 167 -31.94 1.77 10.17
N PRO A 168 -32.20 2.53 9.09
CA PRO A 168 -33.37 3.39 9.02
C PRO A 168 -34.71 2.62 8.95
N GLN A 169 -34.77 1.44 8.31
CA GLN A 169 -35.99 0.60 8.26
C GLN A 169 -35.70 -0.92 8.06
N PRO A 170 -35.95 -1.80 9.06
CA PRO A 170 -35.50 -3.22 9.12
C PRO A 170 -35.89 -4.18 7.97
N THR A 171 -36.73 -3.79 7.01
CA THR A 171 -37.27 -4.69 5.97
C THR A 171 -36.73 -4.47 4.56
N GLU A 172 -35.99 -3.38 4.30
CA GLU A 172 -35.44 -3.09 2.96
C GLU A 172 -33.91 -3.27 2.90
N LYS A 173 -33.32 -3.14 1.73
CA LYS A 173 -31.86 -3.06 1.52
C LYS A 173 -31.47 -1.58 1.54
N TYR A 174 -30.46 -1.19 2.32
CA TYR A 174 -29.98 0.19 2.39
C TYR A 174 -28.47 0.25 2.18
N THR A 175 -28.02 1.32 1.52
CA THR A 175 -26.60 1.57 1.26
C THR A 175 -26.18 2.86 1.93
N ILE A 176 -25.19 2.77 2.81
CA ILE A 176 -24.50 3.89 3.44
C ILE A 176 -23.48 4.42 2.42
N GLY A 177 -23.60 5.67 2.02
CA GLY A 177 -22.65 6.32 1.13
C GLY A 177 -21.29 6.52 1.80
N LEU A 178 -21.21 7.44 2.76
CA LEU A 178 -20.01 7.67 3.57
C LEU A 178 -20.43 8.03 5.01
N TRP A 179 -19.81 7.37 5.99
CA TRP A 179 -20.02 7.64 7.41
C TRP A 179 -18.71 7.48 8.18
N ILE A 180 -18.47 8.38 9.15
CA ILE A 180 -17.20 8.44 9.88
C ILE A 180 -17.47 8.51 11.40
N GLN A 181 -16.80 7.65 12.14
CA GLN A 181 -16.62 7.75 13.59
C GLN A 181 -15.28 8.40 13.87
N ASN A 182 -15.30 9.51 14.60
CA ASN A 182 -14.12 10.13 15.19
C ASN A 182 -14.13 9.99 16.72
N PRO A 183 -12.96 10.01 17.37
CA PRO A 183 -12.87 10.10 18.83
C PRO A 183 -13.56 11.37 19.36
N GLN A 184 -14.36 11.26 20.43
CA GLN A 184 -15.20 12.38 20.92
C GLN A 184 -14.42 13.59 21.46
N SER A 185 -13.12 13.46 21.74
CA SER A 185 -12.28 14.60 22.11
C SER A 185 -12.12 15.64 21.00
N ARG A 186 -12.63 15.36 19.79
CA ARG A 186 -12.57 16.26 18.62
C ARG A 186 -13.90 16.27 17.86
N PRO A 187 -14.87 17.13 18.25
CA PRO A 187 -16.08 17.33 17.47
C PRO A 187 -15.74 17.93 16.10
N LEU A 188 -16.52 17.56 15.08
CA LEU A 188 -16.49 18.20 13.76
C LEU A 188 -16.67 19.72 13.92
N PRO A 189 -16.05 20.56 13.06
CA PRO A 189 -16.32 21.99 13.02
C PRO A 189 -17.84 22.25 12.93
N ALA A 190 -18.36 23.11 13.80
CA ALA A 190 -19.79 23.30 14.03
C ALA A 190 -20.62 23.79 12.82
N GLN A 191 -20.00 24.06 11.67
CA GLN A 191 -20.69 24.53 10.46
C GLN A 191 -21.27 23.39 9.59
N ASP A 192 -20.80 22.16 9.78
CA ASP A 192 -21.23 21.00 8.99
C ASP A 192 -22.22 20.08 9.70
N ALA A 193 -22.51 20.36 10.97
CA ALA A 193 -23.57 19.71 11.73
C ALA A 193 -24.95 20.29 11.39
N LYS A 194 -25.31 20.37 10.09
CA LYS A 194 -26.70 20.66 9.72
C LYS A 194 -27.51 19.38 9.91
N ASN A 195 -28.29 19.40 10.99
CA ASN A 195 -29.40 18.51 11.34
C ASN A 195 -30.01 17.75 10.15
N ASP A 196 -29.60 16.50 9.93
CA ASP A 196 -30.52 15.47 9.46
C ASP A 196 -30.84 14.54 10.63
N SER A 197 -32.13 14.41 10.88
CA SER A 197 -32.71 13.85 12.10
C SER A 197 -32.54 12.33 12.27
N GLN A 198 -31.89 11.65 11.32
CA GLN A 198 -31.69 10.19 11.36
C GLN A 198 -30.26 9.70 11.05
N ASN A 199 -29.23 10.57 11.20
CA ASN A 199 -27.78 10.26 11.37
C ASN A 199 -26.84 10.41 10.14
N PRO A 200 -26.50 11.64 9.68
CA PRO A 200 -25.35 11.85 8.80
C PRO A 200 -24.08 12.14 9.62
N ARG A 201 -22.94 11.54 9.28
CA ARG A 201 -21.64 11.92 9.89
C ARG A 201 -20.58 12.42 8.93
N CYS A 202 -20.92 12.60 7.65
CA CYS A 202 -20.09 13.36 6.73
C CYS A 202 -21.02 14.20 5.84
N PRO A 203 -20.85 15.54 5.77
CA PRO A 203 -21.66 16.41 4.91
C PRO A 203 -21.27 16.27 3.42
N VAL A 204 -20.22 15.51 3.11
CA VAL A 204 -19.60 15.45 1.80
C VAL A 204 -19.86 14.09 1.14
N GLN A 205 -20.40 14.11 -0.06
CA GLN A 205 -20.58 12.91 -0.87
C GLN A 205 -19.28 12.57 -1.61
N LEU A 206 -18.74 11.38 -1.39
CA LEU A 206 -17.62 10.85 -2.16
C LEU A 206 -18.06 10.58 -3.61
N GLN A 207 -17.37 11.17 -4.59
CA GLN A 207 -17.59 10.90 -6.00
C GLN A 207 -16.47 10.03 -6.52
N ARG A 208 -16.80 8.78 -6.83
CA ARG A 208 -15.85 7.82 -7.41
C ARG A 208 -15.84 7.96 -8.94
N PRO A 209 -14.68 8.17 -9.58
CA PRO A 209 -14.58 8.20 -11.04
C PRO A 209 -15.08 6.89 -11.67
N PRO A 210 -15.87 6.93 -12.76
CA PRO A 210 -16.40 5.73 -13.40
C PRO A 210 -15.33 4.72 -13.84
N CYS A 211 -14.13 5.19 -14.19
CA CYS A 211 -13.02 4.31 -14.57
C CYS A 211 -12.40 3.55 -13.39
N LEU A 212 -12.61 4.00 -12.14
CA LEU A 212 -12.08 3.35 -10.93
C LEU A 212 -13.04 2.34 -10.29
N VAL A 213 -14.29 2.27 -10.76
CA VAL A 213 -15.35 1.43 -10.18
C VAL A 213 -15.84 0.37 -11.15
N ASP A 214 -16.39 -0.71 -10.61
CA ASP A 214 -17.09 -1.74 -11.37
C ASP A 214 -18.53 -1.29 -11.77
N LYS A 215 -19.28 -2.18 -12.41
CA LYS A 215 -20.66 -1.91 -12.85
C LYS A 215 -21.64 -1.73 -11.69
N GLN A 216 -21.28 -2.16 -10.48
CA GLN A 216 -22.07 -2.03 -9.26
C GLN A 216 -21.72 -0.74 -8.50
N GLY A 217 -20.66 -0.03 -8.91
CA GLY A 217 -20.16 1.18 -8.26
C GLY A 217 -19.16 0.90 -7.13
N ASN A 218 -18.76 -0.35 -6.92
CA ASN A 218 -17.69 -0.70 -6.00
C ASN A 218 -16.34 -0.33 -6.61
N TRP A 219 -15.31 -0.11 -5.80
CA TRP A 219 -13.95 0.00 -6.33
C TRP A 219 -13.60 -1.25 -7.13
N PHE A 220 -13.12 -1.07 -8.36
CA PHE A 220 -12.80 -2.19 -9.23
C PHE A 220 -11.68 -3.03 -8.62
N GLY A 221 -11.95 -4.32 -8.45
CA GLY A 221 -10.99 -5.28 -7.94
C GLY A 221 -11.02 -6.57 -8.73
N GLN A 222 -9.85 -7.18 -8.94
CA GLN A 222 -9.70 -8.50 -9.56
C GLN A 222 -8.64 -9.33 -8.82
N GLU A 223 -8.80 -10.65 -8.84
CA GLU A 223 -7.87 -11.55 -8.16
C GLU A 223 -6.71 -11.96 -9.04
N LYS A 224 -5.62 -12.40 -8.39
CA LYS A 224 -4.49 -12.99 -9.09
C LYS A 224 -4.99 -14.13 -9.99
N PRO A 225 -4.79 -14.05 -11.31
CA PRO A 225 -5.22 -15.09 -12.24
C PRO A 225 -4.49 -16.41 -11.98
N GLY A 226 -5.24 -17.51 -11.91
CA GLY A 226 -4.69 -18.87 -11.79
C GLY A 226 -4.21 -19.43 -13.13
N TYR A 227 -3.28 -18.75 -13.82
CA TYR A 227 -2.85 -19.12 -15.17
C TYR A 227 -2.33 -20.55 -15.29
N LEU A 228 -1.65 -21.07 -14.27
CA LEU A 228 -1.13 -22.45 -14.22
C LEU A 228 -2.23 -23.52 -14.19
N PHE A 229 -3.48 -23.13 -13.91
CA PHE A 229 -4.63 -24.02 -13.76
C PHE A 229 -5.71 -23.79 -14.81
N SER A 230 -5.43 -22.98 -15.85
CA SER A 230 -6.38 -22.73 -16.94
C SER A 230 -5.93 -23.44 -18.23
N ASP A 231 -6.80 -24.23 -18.84
CA ASP A 231 -6.57 -24.93 -20.13
C ASP A 231 -6.46 -23.99 -21.34
N SER A 232 -6.52 -22.67 -21.13
CA SER A 232 -6.72 -21.68 -22.19
C SER A 232 -5.43 -21.19 -22.86
N ARG A 233 -4.26 -21.39 -22.25
CA ARG A 233 -2.98 -20.85 -22.74
C ARG A 233 -1.86 -21.87 -22.63
N GLN A 234 -1.00 -21.89 -23.64
CA GLN A 234 0.25 -22.65 -23.60
C GLN A 234 1.18 -22.05 -22.54
N ILE A 235 1.83 -22.92 -21.76
CA ILE A 235 2.87 -22.54 -20.80
C ILE A 235 4.23 -22.76 -21.46
N VAL A 236 5.08 -21.73 -21.46
CA VAL A 236 6.38 -21.72 -22.13
C VAL A 236 7.46 -21.45 -21.09
N SER A 237 8.29 -22.45 -20.80
CA SER A 237 9.43 -22.25 -19.90
C SER A 237 10.56 -21.51 -20.61
N VAL A 238 11.06 -20.43 -20.03
CA VAL A 238 12.20 -19.67 -20.58
C VAL A 238 13.48 -20.48 -20.71
N ARG A 239 13.59 -21.60 -19.96
CA ARG A 239 14.74 -22.49 -20.00
C ARG A 239 14.83 -23.32 -21.27
N ASP A 240 13.69 -23.72 -21.82
CA ASP A 240 13.62 -24.46 -23.07
C ASP A 240 14.21 -23.64 -24.24
N PHE A 241 14.35 -22.34 -24.02
CA PHE A 241 14.88 -21.35 -24.96
C PHE A 241 16.21 -20.73 -24.49
N GLY A 242 16.88 -21.35 -23.53
CA GLY A 242 18.28 -21.07 -23.21
C GLY A 242 18.54 -20.18 -22.00
N ALA A 243 17.52 -19.59 -21.37
CA ALA A 243 17.70 -18.82 -20.15
C ALA A 243 18.17 -19.75 -19.00
N LYS A 244 19.25 -19.38 -18.32
CA LYS A 244 19.89 -20.20 -17.29
C LYS A 244 19.31 -19.93 -15.92
N GLY A 245 19.12 -18.66 -15.55
CA GLY A 245 18.65 -18.25 -14.23
C GLY A 245 19.67 -18.53 -13.13
N ASP A 246 20.97 -18.58 -13.45
CA ASP A 246 22.05 -18.94 -12.52
C ASP A 246 22.69 -17.74 -11.79
N GLY A 247 22.20 -16.52 -12.05
CA GLY A 247 22.70 -15.27 -11.49
C GLY A 247 24.01 -14.75 -12.09
N THR A 248 24.56 -15.42 -13.11
CA THR A 248 25.87 -15.08 -13.71
C THR A 248 25.84 -14.99 -15.24
N THR A 249 25.07 -15.86 -15.89
CA THR A 249 24.82 -15.86 -17.32
C THR A 249 23.90 -14.70 -17.67
N ASP A 250 24.27 -13.91 -18.69
CA ASP A 250 23.40 -12.87 -19.23
C ASP A 250 22.23 -13.53 -19.99
N ASP A 251 21.07 -13.54 -19.34
CA ASP A 251 19.87 -14.22 -19.83
C ASP A 251 18.98 -13.32 -20.67
N GLN A 252 19.37 -12.06 -20.88
CA GLN A 252 18.50 -11.09 -21.54
C GLN A 252 18.05 -11.57 -22.92
N GLU A 253 18.97 -12.06 -23.76
CA GLU A 253 18.65 -12.39 -25.16
C GLU A 253 17.74 -13.61 -25.24
N ALA A 254 17.99 -14.62 -24.41
CA ALA A 254 17.14 -15.80 -24.30
C ALA A 254 15.74 -15.43 -23.82
N LEU A 255 15.62 -14.59 -22.78
CA LEU A 255 14.34 -14.09 -22.29
C LEU A 255 13.59 -13.29 -23.35
N GLN A 256 14.26 -12.33 -24.00
CA GLN A 256 13.65 -11.48 -25.03
C GLN A 256 13.14 -12.32 -26.20
N SER A 257 13.97 -13.23 -26.73
CA SER A 257 13.57 -14.09 -27.85
C SER A 257 12.40 -15.00 -27.48
N THR A 258 12.35 -15.49 -26.23
CA THR A 258 11.24 -16.33 -25.75
C THR A 258 9.94 -15.54 -25.73
N ILE A 259 9.97 -14.36 -25.11
CA ILE A 259 8.81 -13.46 -25.00
C ILE A 259 8.29 -13.09 -26.40
N ASP A 260 9.18 -12.64 -27.28
CA ASP A 260 8.80 -12.17 -28.63
C ASP A 260 8.22 -13.30 -29.50
N SER A 261 8.68 -14.54 -29.30
CA SER A 261 8.23 -15.70 -30.09
C SER A 261 6.95 -16.36 -29.57
N HIS A 262 6.50 -16.02 -28.35
CA HIS A 262 5.39 -16.69 -27.67
C HIS A 262 4.34 -15.72 -27.10
N ILE A 263 4.16 -14.56 -27.73
CA ILE A 263 3.08 -13.62 -27.38
C ILE A 263 1.73 -14.34 -27.37
N GLY A 264 0.92 -14.08 -26.35
CA GLY A 264 -0.36 -14.76 -26.10
C GLY A 264 -0.25 -16.05 -25.28
N SER A 265 0.96 -16.59 -25.10
CA SER A 265 1.25 -17.69 -24.18
C SER A 265 1.59 -17.16 -22.78
N VAL A 266 1.59 -18.07 -21.80
CA VAL A 266 2.13 -17.80 -20.46
C VAL A 266 3.63 -18.07 -20.49
N ILE A 267 4.43 -17.02 -20.29
CA ILE A 267 5.88 -17.10 -20.14
C ILE A 267 6.17 -17.49 -18.68
N TYR A 268 6.70 -18.68 -18.50
CA TYR A 268 6.93 -19.27 -17.19
C TYR A 268 8.41 -19.23 -16.82
N CYS A 269 8.74 -18.46 -15.78
CA CYS A 269 10.09 -18.29 -15.27
C CYS A 269 10.36 -19.36 -14.19
N MET A 270 10.79 -20.56 -14.61
CA MET A 270 11.12 -21.70 -13.75
C MET A 270 12.63 -21.99 -13.73
N PHE A 271 13.14 -22.45 -12.58
CA PHE A 271 14.47 -23.08 -12.48
C PHE A 271 14.32 -24.48 -11.88
N CYS A 272 14.44 -25.57 -12.64
CA CYS A 272 14.50 -26.93 -12.06
C CYS A 272 15.78 -27.66 -12.49
N THR A 273 16.77 -27.71 -11.60
CA THR A 273 17.68 -28.87 -11.55
C THR A 273 17.69 -29.38 -10.12
N ASP A 274 17.22 -30.61 -9.95
CA ASP A 274 17.36 -31.53 -8.81
C ASP A 274 17.12 -31.06 -7.35
N ALA A 275 16.75 -29.80 -7.05
CA ALA A 275 16.33 -29.43 -5.69
C ALA A 275 15.59 -28.10 -5.48
N VAL A 276 15.67 -27.08 -6.35
CA VAL A 276 15.15 -25.73 -6.02
C VAL A 276 14.43 -25.05 -7.20
N PRO A 277 13.09 -24.83 -7.12
CA PRO A 277 12.30 -24.10 -8.12
C PRO A 277 12.44 -22.56 -8.03
N TYR A 278 13.61 -21.99 -8.36
CA TYR A 278 13.89 -20.54 -8.29
C TYR A 278 15.09 -20.12 -9.16
N GLY A 279 14.98 -19.02 -9.93
CA GLY A 279 16.06 -18.52 -10.81
C GLY A 279 16.38 -17.03 -10.62
N ILE A 280 17.65 -16.67 -10.80
CA ILE A 280 18.13 -15.28 -10.90
C ILE A 280 18.60 -15.04 -12.34
N TYR A 281 17.82 -14.28 -13.10
CA TYR A 281 18.10 -14.00 -14.51
C TYR A 281 18.79 -12.65 -14.64
N LEU A 282 20.05 -12.69 -15.05
CA LEU A 282 20.87 -11.49 -15.17
C LEU A 282 20.55 -10.76 -16.48
N LEU A 283 20.39 -9.44 -16.42
CA LEU A 283 20.09 -8.59 -17.56
C LEU A 283 21.18 -7.52 -17.69
N ARG A 284 21.87 -7.45 -18.83
CA ARG A 284 22.84 -6.35 -19.13
C ARG A 284 22.32 -5.29 -20.09
N LYS A 285 21.09 -5.47 -20.59
CA LYS A 285 20.34 -4.52 -21.41
C LYS A 285 18.85 -4.62 -21.09
N THR A 286 18.08 -3.60 -21.46
CA THR A 286 16.64 -3.55 -21.19
C THR A 286 15.93 -4.81 -21.68
N LEU A 287 15.13 -5.45 -20.83
CA LEU A 287 14.15 -6.47 -21.22
C LEU A 287 12.83 -5.78 -21.56
N GLN A 288 12.38 -5.92 -22.81
CA GLN A 288 11.10 -5.38 -23.26
C GLN A 288 10.01 -6.45 -23.10
N ILE A 289 8.96 -6.11 -22.37
CA ILE A 289 7.72 -6.90 -22.28
C ILE A 289 6.72 -6.28 -23.26
N PRO A 290 6.40 -6.93 -24.40
CA PRO A 290 5.42 -6.44 -25.36
C PRO A 290 3.97 -6.73 -24.91
N LEU A 291 3.01 -6.13 -25.60
CA LEU A 291 1.59 -6.42 -25.45
C LEU A 291 1.29 -7.92 -25.65
N GLY A 292 0.29 -8.44 -24.92
CA GLY A 292 -0.13 -9.84 -24.97
C GLY A 292 0.77 -10.79 -24.18
N THR A 293 1.66 -10.25 -23.34
CA THR A 293 2.56 -11.07 -22.51
C THR A 293 1.97 -11.34 -21.13
N PHE A 294 1.97 -12.61 -20.73
CA PHE A 294 1.60 -13.06 -19.40
C PHE A 294 2.82 -13.73 -18.76
N ILE A 295 3.45 -13.09 -17.77
CA ILE A 295 4.63 -13.62 -17.08
C ILE A 295 4.21 -14.17 -15.73
N VAL A 296 4.59 -15.42 -15.44
CA VAL A 296 4.39 -16.06 -14.14
C VAL A 296 5.71 -16.64 -13.67
N GLY A 297 6.11 -16.29 -12.45
CA GLY A 297 7.30 -16.87 -11.83
C GLY A 297 6.99 -18.04 -10.90
N GLU A 298 7.98 -18.91 -10.74
CA GLU A 298 7.97 -19.98 -9.75
C GLU A 298 8.79 -19.57 -8.53
N ALA A 299 8.15 -19.45 -7.37
CA ALA A 299 8.77 -18.97 -6.13
C ALA A 299 9.50 -17.61 -6.27
N GLN A 300 8.93 -16.68 -7.03
CA GLN A 300 9.41 -15.29 -7.16
C GLN A 300 10.83 -15.15 -7.75
N PRO A 301 11.11 -15.69 -8.95
CA PRO A 301 12.42 -15.56 -9.59
C PRO A 301 12.76 -14.09 -9.87
N THR A 302 14.04 -13.79 -9.90
CA THR A 302 14.54 -12.40 -9.97
C THR A 302 15.01 -12.04 -11.36
N LEU A 303 14.48 -10.95 -11.92
CA LEU A 303 15.07 -10.23 -13.05
C LEU A 303 16.06 -9.20 -12.50
N LEU A 304 17.36 -9.43 -12.71
CA LEU A 304 18.45 -8.70 -12.05
C LEU A 304 19.22 -7.85 -13.07
N GLY A 305 19.05 -6.53 -13.04
CA GLY A 305 19.80 -5.62 -13.91
C GLY A 305 21.23 -5.38 -13.43
N GLU A 306 22.23 -5.48 -14.31
CA GLU A 306 23.62 -5.13 -13.98
C GLU A 306 24.35 -4.41 -15.13
N GLY A 307 25.47 -3.79 -14.79
CA GLY A 307 26.45 -3.35 -15.76
C GLY A 307 26.25 -1.92 -16.26
N PRO A 308 27.09 -1.48 -17.23
CA PRO A 308 27.26 -0.08 -17.55
C PRO A 308 26.02 0.59 -18.15
N GLN A 309 25.07 -0.18 -18.71
CA GLN A 309 23.83 0.38 -19.23
C GLN A 309 22.92 0.95 -18.15
N PHE A 310 23.04 0.45 -16.92
CA PHE A 310 22.20 0.84 -15.79
C PHE A 310 22.98 1.66 -14.75
N ASN A 311 24.20 2.09 -15.05
CA ASN A 311 25.05 2.83 -14.11
C ASN A 311 25.44 4.23 -14.60
N ASP A 312 24.50 4.94 -15.24
CA ASP A 312 24.65 6.37 -15.58
C ASP A 312 23.37 7.14 -15.21
N ALA A 313 23.37 7.77 -14.04
CA ALA A 313 22.26 8.57 -13.55
C ALA A 313 21.86 9.76 -14.44
N ARG A 314 22.74 10.20 -15.37
CA ARG A 314 22.42 11.27 -16.33
C ARG A 314 21.64 10.76 -17.54
N ASN A 315 21.66 9.46 -17.77
CA ASN A 315 20.95 8.79 -18.84
C ASN A 315 20.29 7.51 -18.29
N PRO A 316 19.32 7.65 -17.37
CA PRO A 316 18.69 6.50 -16.73
C PRO A 316 17.97 5.63 -17.75
N ARG A 317 17.99 4.31 -17.56
CA ARG A 317 17.42 3.32 -18.49
C ARG A 317 16.61 2.26 -17.77
N PRO A 318 15.51 1.79 -18.37
CA PRO A 318 14.73 0.68 -17.83
C PRO A 318 15.52 -0.63 -17.84
N VAL A 319 15.58 -1.31 -16.70
CA VAL A 319 15.97 -2.73 -16.64
C VAL A 319 14.88 -3.57 -17.27
N VAL A 320 13.62 -3.36 -16.84
CA VAL A 320 12.43 -3.94 -17.46
C VAL A 320 11.52 -2.82 -17.97
N ARG A 321 11.13 -2.91 -19.24
CA ARG A 321 10.16 -2.00 -19.86
C ARG A 321 8.86 -2.75 -20.16
N VAL A 322 7.76 -2.36 -19.54
CA VAL A 322 6.43 -2.96 -19.70
C VAL A 322 5.60 -2.16 -20.69
N GLY A 323 5.42 -2.73 -21.89
CA GLY A 323 4.87 -2.02 -23.04
C GLY A 323 5.77 -0.87 -23.51
N ARG A 324 5.33 -0.16 -24.55
CA ARG A 324 5.91 1.10 -25.02
C ARG A 324 4.93 2.24 -24.77
N PRO A 325 5.40 3.50 -24.67
CA PRO A 325 4.49 4.64 -24.59
C PRO A 325 3.48 4.61 -25.74
N GLY A 326 2.19 4.67 -25.41
CA GLY A 326 1.07 4.60 -26.35
C GLY A 326 0.58 3.19 -26.68
N ASP A 327 1.17 2.14 -26.10
CA ASP A 327 0.65 0.78 -26.22
C ASP A 327 -0.67 0.63 -25.43
N HIS A 328 -1.69 0.09 -26.08
CA HIS A 328 -2.97 -0.29 -25.46
C HIS A 328 -3.19 -1.80 -25.63
N GLY A 329 -3.40 -2.54 -24.55
CA GLY A 329 -3.55 -4.00 -24.65
C GLY A 329 -3.68 -4.74 -23.32
N GLU A 330 -3.13 -5.94 -23.28
CA GLU A 330 -3.16 -6.85 -22.14
C GLU A 330 -1.73 -7.21 -21.74
N ILE A 331 -1.40 -7.07 -20.46
CA ILE A 331 -0.15 -7.56 -19.87
C ILE A 331 -0.44 -8.02 -18.45
N CYS A 332 0.03 -9.20 -18.05
CA CYS A 332 -0.03 -9.60 -16.65
C CYS A 332 1.34 -10.11 -16.18
N ILE A 333 1.74 -9.66 -14.99
CA ILE A 333 2.96 -10.13 -14.33
C ILE A 333 2.58 -10.68 -12.96
N CYS A 334 2.94 -11.93 -12.67
CA CYS A 334 2.66 -12.58 -11.41
C CYS A 334 3.91 -13.22 -10.82
N ASP A 335 4.06 -13.14 -9.50
CA ASP A 335 5.06 -13.91 -8.75
C ASP A 335 6.50 -13.68 -9.24
N MET A 336 6.94 -12.42 -9.39
CA MET A 336 8.28 -12.06 -9.91
C MET A 336 9.01 -11.08 -8.98
N MET A 337 10.33 -11.20 -8.84
CA MET A 337 11.18 -10.17 -8.26
C MET A 337 11.86 -9.35 -9.35
N PHE A 338 11.95 -8.03 -9.15
CA PHE A 338 12.79 -7.14 -9.94
C PHE A 338 13.87 -6.53 -9.05
N SER A 339 15.09 -6.45 -9.57
CA SER A 339 16.22 -5.99 -8.78
C SER A 339 17.38 -5.48 -9.63
N THR A 340 18.43 -5.05 -8.95
CA THR A 340 19.70 -4.62 -9.52
C THR A 340 20.86 -5.29 -8.78
N ARG A 341 21.94 -5.59 -9.50
CA ARG A 341 23.26 -5.81 -8.91
C ARG A 341 24.02 -4.50 -8.92
N GLY A 342 24.44 -4.05 -7.75
CA GLY A 342 25.09 -2.75 -7.58
C GLY A 342 26.51 -2.71 -8.13
N PRO A 343 27.03 -1.53 -8.52
CA PRO A 343 26.33 -0.25 -8.63
C PRO A 343 25.44 -0.14 -9.88
N ALA A 344 24.29 0.51 -9.76
CA ALA A 344 23.33 0.71 -10.85
C ALA A 344 22.62 2.08 -10.74
N SER A 345 23.41 3.15 -10.70
CA SER A 345 22.96 4.54 -10.49
C SER A 345 21.97 5.09 -11.53
N GLY A 346 21.85 4.45 -12.70
CA GLY A 346 20.94 4.81 -13.78
C GLY A 346 19.79 3.81 -13.98
N ALA A 347 19.61 2.83 -13.09
CA ALA A 347 18.55 1.83 -13.24
C ALA A 347 17.17 2.42 -12.94
N VAL A 348 16.32 2.48 -13.96
CA VAL A 348 14.87 2.50 -13.80
C VAL A 348 14.46 1.04 -13.70
N VAL A 349 14.15 0.53 -12.51
CA VAL A 349 14.04 -0.92 -12.32
C VAL A 349 12.85 -1.47 -13.11
N VAL A 350 11.69 -0.82 -13.02
CA VAL A 350 10.52 -1.09 -13.86
C VAL A 350 9.96 0.22 -14.42
N GLU A 351 9.93 0.33 -15.76
CA GLU A 351 9.20 1.39 -16.49
C GLU A 351 7.89 0.80 -17.04
N TRP A 352 6.76 1.35 -16.61
CA TRP A 352 5.42 0.88 -16.94
C TRP A 352 4.71 1.86 -17.88
N ASN A 353 4.50 1.44 -19.12
CA ASN A 353 4.01 2.31 -20.21
C ASN A 353 2.63 1.94 -20.75
N VAL A 354 2.24 0.69 -20.59
CA VAL A 354 1.04 0.13 -21.22
C VAL A 354 -0.25 0.68 -20.60
N HIS A 355 -1.25 0.88 -21.45
CA HIS A 355 -2.63 1.18 -21.06
C HIS A 355 -3.53 -0.03 -21.27
N GLU A 356 -4.53 -0.19 -20.41
CA GLU A 356 -5.50 -1.27 -20.48
C GLU A 356 -6.43 -1.14 -21.70
N THR A 357 -6.87 -2.28 -22.23
CA THR A 357 -7.97 -2.38 -23.23
C THR A 357 -9.33 -2.57 -22.57
N TYR A 358 -9.34 -3.23 -21.40
CA TYR A 358 -10.49 -3.34 -20.52
C TYR A 358 -10.00 -3.29 -19.07
N GLN A 359 -10.88 -2.93 -18.14
CA GLN A 359 -10.55 -2.73 -16.72
C GLN A 359 -9.73 -3.90 -16.15
N GLY A 360 -8.49 -3.63 -15.74
CA GLY A 360 -7.59 -4.63 -15.17
C GLY A 360 -6.86 -5.53 -16.17
N SER A 361 -6.94 -5.31 -17.47
CA SER A 361 -6.20 -6.11 -18.47
C SER A 361 -4.69 -5.96 -18.38
N VAL A 362 -4.22 -4.96 -17.65
CA VAL A 362 -2.83 -4.58 -17.45
C VAL A 362 -2.56 -4.58 -15.95
N ALA A 363 -1.87 -5.62 -15.45
CA ALA A 363 -1.82 -5.90 -14.03
C ALA A 363 -0.52 -6.55 -13.54
N MET A 364 -0.21 -6.33 -12.26
CA MET A 364 0.90 -6.93 -11.53
C MET A 364 0.40 -7.47 -10.18
N PHE A 365 0.70 -8.75 -9.90
CA PHE A 365 0.27 -9.45 -8.67
C PHE A 365 1.45 -10.15 -8.00
N ASP A 366 1.59 -10.02 -6.68
CA ASP A 366 2.59 -10.75 -5.88
C ASP A 366 4.02 -10.64 -6.47
N SER A 367 4.29 -9.51 -7.13
CA SER A 367 5.59 -9.18 -7.70
C SER A 367 6.14 -7.96 -7.02
N HIS A 368 7.44 -7.93 -6.76
CA HIS A 368 8.04 -6.97 -5.86
C HIS A 368 9.35 -6.45 -6.45
N ILE A 369 9.77 -5.28 -6.00
CA ILE A 369 11.06 -4.70 -6.31
C ILE A 369 11.89 -4.73 -5.03
N ARG A 370 13.02 -5.45 -5.06
CA ARG A 370 13.88 -5.64 -3.88
C ARG A 370 15.30 -5.18 -4.20
N ILE A 371 15.75 -4.07 -3.62
CA ILE A 371 17.04 -3.45 -3.94
C ILE A 371 18.03 -3.65 -2.79
N GLY A 372 19.04 -4.50 -3.03
CA GLY A 372 20.08 -4.85 -2.06
C GLY A 372 19.61 -5.76 -0.92
N GLY A 373 20.53 -6.06 0.00
CA GLY A 373 20.25 -6.87 1.20
C GLY A 373 20.15 -8.38 0.96
N PHE A 374 20.33 -8.88 -0.26
CA PHE A 374 20.27 -10.32 -0.58
C PHE A 374 21.51 -10.79 -1.35
N CYS A 375 21.77 -12.10 -1.29
CA CYS A 375 22.87 -12.77 -1.96
C CYS A 375 22.78 -12.60 -3.48
N GLY A 376 23.87 -12.15 -4.10
CA GLY A 376 23.94 -11.86 -5.54
C GLY A 376 23.57 -10.44 -5.95
N SER A 377 23.12 -9.59 -5.01
CA SER A 377 22.93 -8.14 -5.26
C SER A 377 24.22 -7.32 -5.22
N GLU A 378 25.28 -7.85 -4.58
CA GLU A 378 26.53 -7.14 -4.24
C GLU A 378 26.33 -5.88 -3.37
N LEU A 379 25.16 -5.77 -2.74
CA LEU A 379 24.72 -4.65 -1.91
C LEU A 379 24.37 -5.16 -0.50
N ASP A 380 25.35 -5.78 0.16
CA ASP A 380 25.24 -6.36 1.51
C ASP A 380 26.06 -5.55 2.55
N SER A 381 26.22 -6.12 3.75
CA SER A 381 27.00 -5.52 4.86
C SER A 381 28.44 -5.16 4.49
N THR A 382 29.05 -5.86 3.53
CA THR A 382 30.43 -5.60 3.11
C THR A 382 30.52 -4.34 2.25
N THR A 383 29.58 -4.20 1.31
CA THR A 383 29.58 -3.05 0.38
C THR A 383 28.87 -1.83 0.96
N CYS A 384 27.79 -2.06 1.71
CA CYS A 384 26.82 -1.07 2.16
C CYS A 384 26.70 -1.00 3.69
N SER A 385 27.76 -1.33 4.43
CA SER A 385 27.79 -1.22 5.90
C SER A 385 27.22 0.13 6.39
N LYS A 386 26.43 0.10 7.47
CA LYS A 386 25.84 1.31 8.08
C LYS A 386 26.87 2.34 8.55
N GLN A 387 28.13 1.92 8.77
CA GLN A 387 29.25 2.78 9.19
C GLN A 387 29.93 3.50 8.02
N LYS A 388 29.61 3.13 6.78
CA LYS A 388 30.23 3.72 5.60
C LYS A 388 29.69 5.12 5.33
N ALA A 389 30.58 6.03 4.94
CA ALA A 389 30.20 7.38 4.56
C ALA A 389 29.45 7.38 3.21
N PHE A 390 28.60 8.39 2.97
CA PHE A 390 27.71 8.44 1.82
C PHE A 390 28.45 8.34 0.48
N GLU A 391 29.62 8.94 0.39
CA GLU A 391 30.44 9.10 -0.81
C GLU A 391 31.06 7.76 -1.25
N ASP A 392 31.19 6.82 -0.31
CA ASP A 392 31.77 5.49 -0.52
C ASP A 392 30.69 4.42 -0.79
N LEU A 393 29.40 4.78 -0.72
CA LEU A 393 28.28 3.88 -0.97
C LEU A 393 27.91 3.85 -2.46
N PRO A 394 27.69 2.66 -3.05
CA PRO A 394 27.20 2.58 -4.42
C PRO A 394 25.73 2.99 -4.48
N VAL A 395 25.36 3.76 -5.51
CA VAL A 395 23.95 3.97 -5.85
C VAL A 395 23.40 2.69 -6.48
N ALA A 396 22.36 2.15 -5.87
CA ALA A 396 21.74 0.88 -6.22
C ALA A 396 20.67 1.03 -7.29
N SER A 397 19.93 2.14 -7.33
CA SER A 397 18.94 2.41 -8.38
C SER A 397 18.60 3.90 -8.52
N PHE A 398 18.14 4.26 -9.73
CA PHE A 398 17.67 5.62 -10.05
C PHE A 398 16.18 5.81 -9.73
N ILE A 399 15.35 4.82 -10.03
CA ILE A 399 13.94 4.79 -9.63
C ILE A 399 13.47 3.35 -9.66
N ASN A 400 12.66 2.95 -8.69
CA ASN A 400 12.22 1.57 -8.60
C ASN A 400 11.02 1.30 -9.52
N LEU A 401 9.95 2.11 -9.44
CA LEU A 401 8.78 1.97 -10.32
C LEU A 401 8.39 3.33 -10.92
N HIS A 402 8.29 3.37 -12.25
CA HIS A 402 7.79 4.54 -12.98
C HIS A 402 6.56 4.18 -13.81
N ILE A 403 5.40 4.68 -13.41
CA ILE A 403 4.15 4.60 -14.18
C ILE A 403 4.04 5.86 -15.02
N THR A 404 4.18 5.73 -16.34
CA THR A 404 4.31 6.87 -17.25
C THR A 404 2.96 7.50 -17.62
N GLN A 405 3.01 8.63 -18.34
CA GLN A 405 1.86 9.50 -18.61
C GLN A 405 0.66 8.82 -19.26
N GLN A 406 0.90 7.92 -20.20
CA GLN A 406 -0.15 7.26 -20.96
C GLN A 406 -0.53 5.89 -20.38
N ALA A 407 0.08 5.49 -19.27
CA ALA A 407 -0.12 4.17 -18.72
C ALA A 407 -1.37 4.09 -17.83
N SER A 408 -1.87 2.87 -17.70
CA SER A 408 -2.84 2.47 -16.67
C SER A 408 -2.29 1.23 -15.96
N GLY A 409 -2.84 0.83 -14.81
CA GLY A 409 -2.39 -0.43 -14.21
C GLY A 409 -3.05 -0.83 -12.92
N TYR A 410 -3.18 -2.14 -12.71
CA TYR A 410 -3.66 -2.76 -11.50
C TYR A 410 -2.51 -3.45 -10.76
N PHE A 411 -2.16 -2.96 -9.57
CA PHE A 411 -1.05 -3.47 -8.75
C PHE A 411 -1.63 -4.03 -7.45
N GLN A 412 -1.36 -5.30 -7.15
CA GLN A 412 -1.85 -5.95 -5.94
C GLN A 412 -0.74 -6.71 -5.24
N ASN A 413 -0.57 -6.44 -3.94
CA ASN A 413 0.52 -6.98 -3.13
C ASN A 413 1.89 -6.74 -3.80
N VAL A 414 2.23 -5.47 -4.02
CA VAL A 414 3.49 -5.05 -4.64
C VAL A 414 4.32 -4.29 -3.61
N TRP A 415 5.48 -4.84 -3.26
CA TRP A 415 6.41 -4.26 -2.31
C TRP A 415 7.63 -3.68 -3.02
N ILE A 416 7.94 -2.40 -2.79
CA ILE A 416 9.04 -1.66 -3.39
C ILE A 416 10.04 -1.31 -2.29
N TRP A 417 10.93 -2.25 -1.99
CA TRP A 417 11.82 -2.18 -0.83
C TRP A 417 13.27 -1.91 -1.22
N THR A 418 13.83 -0.87 -0.64
CA THR A 418 15.27 -0.67 -0.58
C THR A 418 15.78 -1.21 0.73
N ALA A 419 16.80 -2.07 0.70
CA ALA A 419 17.20 -2.79 1.89
C ALA A 419 17.69 -1.88 3.02
N ASP A 420 17.01 -1.96 4.16
CA ASP A 420 17.44 -1.37 5.42
C ASP A 420 18.32 -2.34 6.22
N HIS A 421 18.27 -3.64 5.92
CA HIS A 421 19.08 -4.69 6.54
C HIS A 421 19.41 -5.86 5.58
N CYS A 422 20.37 -6.69 5.96
CA CYS A 422 20.69 -7.93 5.25
C CYS A 422 19.67 -9.04 5.56
N LEU A 423 19.24 -9.78 4.53
CA LEU A 423 18.29 -10.89 4.62
C LEU A 423 18.98 -12.26 4.71
N ASP A 424 20.14 -12.41 4.08
CA ASP A 424 20.80 -13.71 3.92
C ASP A 424 22.00 -13.89 4.88
N HIS A 425 23.11 -13.19 4.62
CA HIS A 425 24.31 -13.24 5.45
C HIS A 425 24.31 -12.08 6.45
N ASP A 426 24.80 -12.33 7.67
CA ASP A 426 24.84 -11.35 8.77
C ASP A 426 23.47 -10.75 9.15
N ALA A 427 22.37 -11.40 8.75
CA ALA A 427 21.02 -10.94 9.05
C ALA A 427 20.77 -10.92 10.57
N PRO A 428 20.09 -9.89 11.13
CA PRO A 428 19.51 -8.71 10.46
C PRO A 428 20.40 -7.45 10.61
N GLU A 429 21.67 -7.48 10.20
CA GLU A 429 22.54 -6.28 10.26
C GLU A 429 22.01 -5.19 9.32
N GLN A 430 21.85 -3.98 9.87
CA GLN A 430 21.40 -2.80 9.13
C GLN A 430 22.45 -2.29 8.13
N ILE A 431 22.00 -1.81 6.97
CA ILE A 431 22.85 -1.37 5.85
C ILE A 431 22.34 -0.06 5.22
N ASN A 432 23.22 0.68 4.57
CA ASN A 432 22.92 1.90 3.83
C ASN A 432 22.85 1.62 2.32
N VAL A 433 21.70 1.18 1.81
CA VAL A 433 21.51 1.01 0.35
C VAL A 433 20.92 2.29 -0.26
N LEU A 434 21.58 2.82 -1.29
CA LEU A 434 21.20 4.09 -1.91
C LEU A 434 20.29 3.88 -3.14
N SER A 435 18.98 3.88 -2.93
CA SER A 435 17.96 3.99 -4.00
C SER A 435 17.35 5.38 -3.99
N THR A 436 17.39 6.10 -5.12
CA THR A 436 17.04 7.53 -5.10
C THR A 436 15.52 7.79 -5.05
N ARG A 437 14.69 7.00 -5.75
CA ARG A 437 13.22 7.21 -5.88
C ARG A 437 12.45 5.90 -5.76
N GLY A 438 11.31 5.93 -5.06
CA GLY A 438 10.39 4.79 -4.93
C GLY A 438 9.50 4.64 -6.16
N ILE A 439 8.24 5.06 -6.01
CA ILE A 439 7.20 4.98 -7.04
C ILE A 439 6.86 6.38 -7.54
N LEU A 440 7.04 6.60 -8.85
CA LEU A 440 6.55 7.79 -9.56
C LEU A 440 5.33 7.41 -10.40
N ILE A 441 4.21 8.10 -10.16
CA ILE A 441 2.96 7.93 -10.92
C ILE A 441 2.70 9.22 -11.68
N GLN A 442 2.74 9.13 -13.01
CA GLN A 442 2.42 10.24 -13.91
C GLN A 442 1.22 9.94 -14.81
N ALA A 443 0.51 8.83 -14.59
CA ALA A 443 -0.63 8.40 -15.39
C ALA A 443 -1.72 9.48 -15.52
N GLU A 444 -1.63 10.31 -16.56
CA GLU A 444 -2.58 11.37 -16.90
C GLU A 444 -3.88 10.76 -17.45
N SER A 445 -3.77 9.59 -18.07
CA SER A 445 -4.91 8.83 -18.58
C SER A 445 -5.59 8.01 -17.48
N GLY A 446 -4.83 7.53 -16.50
CA GLY A 446 -5.28 6.53 -15.54
C GLY A 446 -5.92 5.32 -16.26
N PRO A 447 -6.75 4.53 -15.57
CA PRO A 447 -6.81 4.38 -14.12
C PRO A 447 -5.59 3.66 -13.55
N VAL A 448 -5.24 3.95 -12.30
CA VAL A 448 -4.23 3.20 -11.53
C VAL A 448 -4.83 2.72 -10.22
N TRP A 449 -4.73 1.43 -9.94
CA TRP A 449 -5.11 0.85 -8.65
C TRP A 449 -3.90 0.21 -7.99
N MET A 450 -3.66 0.53 -6.72
CA MET A 450 -2.59 -0.06 -5.92
C MET A 450 -3.17 -0.59 -4.61
N TYR A 451 -3.31 -1.92 -4.53
CA TYR A 451 -3.90 -2.63 -3.41
C TYR A 451 -2.84 -3.29 -2.54
N GLY A 452 -2.74 -2.86 -1.27
CA GLY A 452 -1.76 -3.35 -0.31
C GLY A 452 -0.33 -3.18 -0.80
N THR A 453 0.01 -2.03 -1.36
CA THR A 453 1.37 -1.73 -1.84
C THR A 453 2.18 -1.01 -0.78
N ALA A 454 3.49 -1.25 -0.76
CA ALA A 454 4.41 -0.54 0.13
C ALA A 454 5.63 -0.05 -0.66
N SER A 455 6.15 1.12 -0.31
CA SER A 455 7.42 1.64 -0.85
C SER A 455 8.24 2.20 0.29
N GLU A 456 9.48 1.76 0.43
CA GLU A 456 10.27 2.02 1.65
C GLU A 456 11.74 2.32 1.36
N HIS A 457 12.28 3.26 2.14
CA HIS A 457 13.68 3.60 2.26
C HIS A 457 14.34 4.17 0.98
N GLN A 458 13.58 4.83 0.12
CA GLN A 458 14.13 5.65 -0.96
C GLN A 458 14.46 7.07 -0.51
N LEU A 459 15.52 7.65 -1.08
CA LEU A 459 16.15 8.89 -0.59
C LEU A 459 15.28 10.14 -0.75
N LEU A 460 14.48 10.25 -1.81
CA LEU A 460 13.67 11.44 -2.10
C LEU A 460 12.20 11.27 -1.73
N TYR A 461 11.60 10.15 -2.12
CA TYR A 461 10.20 9.86 -1.85
C TYR A 461 9.90 8.37 -2.00
N GLN A 462 8.89 7.93 -1.27
CA GLN A 462 8.35 6.58 -1.39
C GLN A 462 7.25 6.55 -2.47
N TYR A 463 6.28 7.47 -2.42
CA TYR A 463 5.28 7.69 -3.47
C TYR A 463 5.30 9.17 -3.92
N SER A 464 5.37 9.40 -5.22
CA SER A 464 5.18 10.72 -5.83
C SER A 464 4.17 10.62 -6.98
N LEU A 465 3.09 11.39 -6.89
CA LEU A 465 2.09 11.55 -7.94
C LEU A 465 2.30 12.91 -8.57
N ASP A 466 2.55 12.94 -9.88
CA ASP A 466 2.84 14.16 -10.60
C ASP A 466 2.01 14.22 -11.89
N ASN A 467 1.09 15.18 -11.98
CA ASN A 467 0.13 15.28 -13.09
C ASN A 467 -0.74 14.01 -13.27
N ALA A 468 -0.85 13.17 -12.24
CA ALA A 468 -1.60 11.92 -12.31
C ALA A 468 -3.11 12.14 -12.20
N GLN A 469 -3.89 11.27 -12.83
CA GLN A 469 -5.35 11.28 -12.74
C GLN A 469 -5.92 9.90 -12.49
N ASN A 470 -7.00 9.84 -11.69
CA ASN A 470 -7.76 8.62 -11.41
C ASN A 470 -6.87 7.53 -10.78
N VAL A 471 -6.40 7.79 -9.56
CA VAL A 471 -5.51 6.88 -8.82
C VAL A 471 -6.17 6.45 -7.53
N LEU A 472 -6.22 5.13 -7.29
CA LEU A 472 -6.64 4.52 -6.03
C LEU A 472 -5.47 3.82 -5.35
N LEU A 473 -5.22 4.16 -4.09
CA LEU A 473 -4.17 3.60 -3.22
C LEU A 473 -4.83 3.01 -1.97
N ALA A 474 -4.76 1.70 -1.70
CA ALA A 474 -5.60 1.05 -0.68
C ALA A 474 -5.00 -0.23 -0.06
N MET A 475 -4.52 -0.26 1.18
CA MET A 475 -3.82 0.87 1.79
C MET A 475 -2.37 0.90 1.34
N ILE A 476 -1.74 2.07 1.48
CA ILE A 476 -0.29 2.22 1.26
C ILE A 476 0.47 2.23 2.57
N GLN A 477 1.74 1.84 2.50
CA GLN A 477 2.66 1.91 3.63
C GLN A 477 4.05 2.41 3.18
N THR A 478 4.70 3.20 4.02
CA THR A 478 6.03 3.78 3.76
C THR A 478 6.91 3.92 4.99
N GLU A 479 8.21 3.72 4.83
CA GLU A 479 9.25 4.06 5.82
C GLU A 479 10.33 4.98 5.23
N SER A 480 10.75 5.97 6.00
CA SER A 480 11.95 6.76 5.69
C SER A 480 13.24 5.92 5.83
N PRO A 481 14.30 6.16 5.03
CA PRO A 481 15.56 5.45 5.18
C PRO A 481 16.21 5.74 6.55
N TYR A 482 16.64 4.70 7.26
CA TYR A 482 17.05 4.80 8.68
C TYR A 482 18.27 5.70 8.90
N PHE A 483 19.13 5.77 7.91
CA PHE A 483 20.35 6.57 7.94
C PHE A 483 20.10 8.06 7.66
N GLN A 484 18.95 8.47 7.12
CA GLN A 484 18.70 9.90 6.89
C GLN A 484 18.73 10.65 8.22
N GLY A 485 19.60 11.66 8.27
CA GLY A 485 20.24 11.99 9.54
C GLY A 485 20.66 13.43 9.75
N GLU A 486 20.84 13.80 11.02
CA GLU A 486 21.79 14.86 11.41
C GLU A 486 23.22 14.55 10.92
N SER A 487 23.54 13.26 10.73
CA SER A 487 24.87 12.75 10.36
C SER A 487 24.96 12.19 8.94
N PHE A 488 24.01 12.52 8.06
CA PHE A 488 23.95 12.02 6.69
C PHE A 488 23.51 13.13 5.74
N PRO A 489 23.93 13.12 4.47
CA PRO A 489 23.45 14.10 3.50
C PRO A 489 21.92 14.19 3.46
N VAL A 490 21.42 15.41 3.32
CA VAL A 490 19.99 15.68 3.19
C VAL A 490 19.44 15.15 1.86
N ALA A 491 18.13 14.90 1.79
CA ALA A 491 17.50 14.25 0.64
C ALA A 491 17.80 14.99 -0.68
N SER A 492 17.64 16.32 -0.70
CA SER A 492 17.90 17.17 -1.88
C SER A 492 19.34 17.11 -2.43
N GLN A 493 20.30 16.64 -1.62
CA GLN A 493 21.71 16.50 -1.99
C GLN A 493 22.13 15.05 -2.23
N SER A 494 21.22 14.10 -2.02
CA SER A 494 21.51 12.66 -2.04
C SER A 494 21.24 11.99 -3.40
N ALA A 495 20.76 12.75 -4.40
CA ALA A 495 20.38 12.21 -5.70
C ALA A 495 20.60 13.22 -6.84
N ASN A 496 20.85 12.70 -8.04
CA ASN A 496 20.82 13.52 -9.26
C ASN A 496 19.37 13.81 -9.65
N THR A 497 19.08 15.07 -9.98
CA THR A 497 17.75 15.52 -10.40
C THR A 497 17.68 15.66 -11.92
N THR A 498 16.47 15.51 -12.48
CA THR A 498 16.21 15.67 -13.91
C THR A 498 14.73 16.01 -14.13
N PRO A 499 14.39 16.88 -15.11
CA PRO A 499 12.99 17.21 -15.38
C PRO A 499 12.11 16.03 -15.82
N LEU A 500 12.71 14.95 -16.35
CA LEU A 500 11.96 13.76 -16.78
C LEU A 500 11.37 12.97 -15.59
N TYR A 501 11.99 13.09 -14.42
CA TYR A 501 11.56 12.43 -13.18
C TYR A 501 11.40 13.52 -12.12
N PRO A 502 10.26 14.25 -12.14
CA PRO A 502 10.07 15.41 -11.29
C PRO A 502 10.11 15.03 -9.82
N ASP A 503 11.14 15.54 -9.15
CA ASP A 503 11.34 15.33 -7.72
C ASP A 503 10.59 16.38 -6.90
N PRO A 504 10.08 16.02 -5.71
CA PRO A 504 9.65 17.02 -4.74
C PRO A 504 10.82 17.90 -4.32
N ASP A 505 10.54 19.17 -4.04
CA ASP A 505 11.53 20.05 -3.41
C ASP A 505 11.62 19.73 -1.91
N CYS A 506 12.44 18.74 -1.57
CA CYS A 506 12.68 18.34 -0.18
C CYS A 506 13.31 19.47 0.66
N ALA A 507 14.02 20.42 0.03
CA ALA A 507 14.64 21.57 0.71
C ALA A 507 13.68 22.76 0.88
N ARG A 508 12.45 22.65 0.37
CA ARG A 508 11.45 23.72 0.46
C ARG A 508 11.25 24.13 1.91
N ARG A 509 11.23 25.44 2.16
CA ARG A 509 10.88 26.00 3.47
C ARG A 509 9.38 26.17 3.57
N TYR A 510 8.79 25.54 4.57
CA TYR A 510 7.35 25.59 4.81
C TYR A 510 7.04 26.57 5.94
N SER A 511 5.96 27.33 5.80
CA SER A 511 5.48 28.22 6.86
C SER A 511 4.57 27.45 7.82
N ALA A 512 4.59 27.86 9.10
CA ALA A 512 3.58 27.40 10.04
C ALA A 512 2.22 27.98 9.65
N ALA A 513 1.15 27.18 9.65
CA ALA A 513 -0.19 27.71 9.55
C ALA A 513 -0.43 28.78 10.64
N HIS A 514 -1.09 29.88 10.25
CA HIS A 514 -1.53 30.98 11.13
C HIS A 514 -0.44 31.79 11.87
N ASN A 515 0.40 32.54 11.13
CA ASN A 515 1.17 33.70 11.66
C ASN A 515 1.94 33.49 12.99
N LYS A 516 2.37 32.26 13.31
CA LYS A 516 3.34 32.01 14.39
C LYS A 516 4.75 32.16 13.82
N PRO A 517 5.73 32.68 14.59
CA PRO A 517 7.11 32.75 14.12
C PRO A 517 7.57 31.36 13.69
N SER A 518 8.18 31.29 12.51
CA SER A 518 8.79 30.06 12.00
C SER A 518 9.73 29.51 13.07
N ARG A 519 9.55 28.24 13.47
CA ARG A 519 10.64 27.53 14.13
C ARG A 519 11.88 27.60 13.23
N GLU A 520 13.05 27.51 13.85
CA GLU A 520 14.32 27.45 13.12
C GLU A 520 14.30 26.28 12.13
N TYR A 521 14.69 26.56 10.89
CA TYR A 521 14.75 25.56 9.83
C TYR A 521 15.87 24.57 10.13
N GLN A 522 15.52 23.28 10.28
CA GLN A 522 16.49 22.22 10.52
C GLN A 522 16.55 21.32 9.29
N ALA A 523 17.56 21.53 8.45
CA ALA A 523 17.71 20.79 7.19
C ALA A 523 17.71 19.27 7.42
N SER A 524 18.33 18.79 8.50
CA SER A 524 18.25 17.37 8.88
C SER A 524 16.80 16.94 9.10
N LYS A 525 15.99 17.62 9.90
CA LYS A 525 14.60 17.18 10.14
C LYS A 525 13.65 17.40 8.96
N GLU A 526 13.94 18.36 8.08
CA GLU A 526 13.00 18.85 7.06
C GLU A 526 13.28 18.32 5.66
N ASP A 527 14.55 18.21 5.28
CA ASP A 527 15.01 17.76 3.97
C ASP A 527 15.26 16.24 4.01
N ARG A 528 14.15 15.53 4.16
CA ARG A 528 14.03 14.07 4.31
C ARG A 528 13.12 13.52 3.20
N ALA A 529 13.19 12.20 3.02
CA ALA A 529 12.35 11.52 2.05
C ALA A 529 10.87 11.70 2.39
N MET A 530 10.03 12.02 1.40
CA MET A 530 8.58 12.09 1.60
C MET A 530 7.95 10.69 1.59
N GLY A 531 6.96 10.46 2.43
CA GLY A 531 6.15 9.24 2.36
C GLY A 531 5.21 9.29 1.16
N LEU A 532 4.42 10.37 1.09
CA LEU A 532 3.49 10.63 0.00
C LEU A 532 3.62 12.08 -0.47
N HIS A 533 3.93 12.25 -1.75
CA HIS A 533 3.96 13.52 -2.43
C HIS A 533 2.89 13.55 -3.54
N ILE A 534 2.10 14.61 -3.60
CA ILE A 534 1.11 14.81 -4.68
C ILE A 534 1.27 16.21 -5.24
N ARG A 535 1.45 16.30 -6.56
CA ARG A 535 1.51 17.56 -7.30
C ARG A 535 0.63 17.50 -8.55
N SER A 536 -0.13 18.57 -8.76
CA SER A 536 -0.95 18.79 -9.96
C SER A 536 -1.84 17.60 -10.37
N SER A 537 -2.35 16.84 -9.41
CA SER A 537 -3.03 15.57 -9.65
C SER A 537 -4.52 15.61 -9.31
N ARG A 538 -5.33 14.82 -10.02
CA ARG A 538 -6.81 14.85 -9.88
C ARG A 538 -7.40 13.47 -9.61
N ASN A 539 -8.48 13.41 -8.85
CA ASN A 539 -9.17 12.15 -8.52
C ASN A 539 -8.20 11.11 -7.91
N VAL A 540 -7.53 11.50 -6.82
CA VAL A 540 -6.61 10.65 -6.07
C VAL A 540 -7.29 10.22 -4.78
N PHE A 541 -7.39 8.91 -4.55
CA PHE A 541 -8.05 8.33 -3.40
C PHE A 541 -7.07 7.42 -2.66
N VAL A 542 -6.80 7.74 -1.41
CA VAL A 542 -5.95 6.96 -0.50
C VAL A 542 -6.82 6.38 0.59
N LEU A 543 -7.13 5.09 0.50
CA LEU A 543 -7.96 4.34 1.44
C LEU A 543 -7.08 3.65 2.48
N GLY A 544 -6.66 4.41 3.48
CA GLY A 544 -5.67 4.00 4.48
C GLY A 544 -4.25 4.35 4.03
N ALA A 545 -3.47 4.95 4.91
CA ALA A 545 -2.05 5.18 4.72
C ALA A 545 -1.30 5.03 6.05
N GLY A 546 -0.21 4.25 6.03
CA GLY A 546 0.74 4.14 7.12
C GLY A 546 2.08 4.75 6.74
N LEU A 547 2.37 5.97 7.19
CA LEU A 547 3.61 6.69 6.81
C LEU A 547 4.53 6.88 8.02
N TYR A 548 5.68 6.21 8.03
CA TYR A 548 6.51 6.07 9.22
C TYR A 548 7.92 6.66 9.05
N SER A 549 8.40 7.29 10.12
CA SER A 549 9.79 7.72 10.25
C SER A 549 10.32 7.28 11.62
N PHE A 550 11.00 6.16 11.68
CA PHE A 550 11.41 5.56 12.96
C PHE A 550 12.72 6.11 13.52
N PHE A 551 13.58 6.68 12.66
CA PHE A 551 14.96 6.99 13.01
C PHE A 551 15.38 8.41 12.61
N ASP A 552 16.43 8.90 13.26
CA ASP A 552 17.28 9.98 12.81
C ASP A 552 18.73 9.50 12.89
N ALA A 553 19.36 9.25 11.73
CA ALA A 553 20.71 8.64 11.67
C ALA A 553 20.85 7.38 12.56
N TYR A 554 19.94 6.41 12.41
CA TYR A 554 19.81 5.20 13.23
C TYR A 554 19.49 5.39 14.73
N GLN A 555 19.35 6.63 15.22
CA GLN A 555 18.90 6.89 16.59
C GLN A 555 17.37 6.94 16.66
N GLN A 556 16.80 6.44 17.76
CA GLN A 556 15.35 6.44 18.01
C GLN A 556 14.94 7.36 19.16
N ASP A 557 15.85 8.17 19.69
CA ASP A 557 15.59 9.07 20.84
C ASP A 557 14.42 10.03 20.58
N ALA A 558 14.23 10.43 19.32
CA ALA A 558 13.16 11.33 18.90
C ALA A 558 11.81 10.63 18.64
N LEU A 559 11.75 9.29 18.65
CA LEU A 559 10.57 8.52 18.27
C LEU A 559 9.42 8.69 19.28
N ALA A 560 9.72 8.59 20.59
CA ALA A 560 8.72 8.74 21.65
C ALA A 560 8.05 10.14 21.64
N ASP A 561 8.78 11.12 21.13
CA ASP A 561 8.34 12.50 20.95
C ASP A 561 7.67 12.76 19.60
N HIS A 562 7.68 11.80 18.68
CA HIS A 562 7.21 11.91 17.30
C HIS A 562 7.95 13.00 16.50
N LYS A 563 9.29 13.05 16.64
CA LYS A 563 10.16 14.09 16.06
C LYS A 563 11.36 13.54 15.27
N CYS A 564 11.25 12.32 14.73
CA CYS A 564 12.30 11.77 13.87
C CYS A 564 12.42 12.60 12.58
N GLN A 565 11.28 12.95 11.99
CA GLN A 565 11.17 13.76 10.78
C GLN A 565 10.10 14.84 10.94
N ARG A 566 10.22 15.97 10.22
CA ARG A 566 9.27 17.08 10.35
C ARG A 566 7.95 16.81 9.63
N ARG A 567 8.00 16.37 8.36
CA ARG A 567 6.83 16.20 7.45
C ARG A 567 6.94 14.91 6.67
N ILE A 568 5.80 14.32 6.29
CA ILE A 568 5.82 13.06 5.53
C ILE A 568 4.77 12.96 4.40
N CYS A 569 3.60 13.59 4.55
CA CYS A 569 2.63 13.74 3.46
C CYS A 569 2.61 15.20 3.00
N VAL A 570 2.94 15.43 1.73
CA VAL A 570 3.02 16.77 1.13
C VAL A 570 2.15 16.81 -0.12
N ILE A 571 1.31 17.84 -0.20
CA ILE A 571 0.55 18.16 -1.39
C ILE A 571 1.01 19.54 -1.84
N ASP A 572 1.76 19.57 -2.93
CA ASP A 572 2.32 20.80 -3.51
C ASP A 572 1.55 21.12 -4.79
N ASP A 573 0.65 22.08 -4.69
CA ASP A 573 -0.34 22.38 -5.71
C ASP A 573 -0.30 23.86 -6.14
N ASP A 574 -0.18 24.08 -7.45
CA ASP A 574 -0.41 25.39 -8.10
C ASP A 574 -1.91 25.52 -8.50
N GLN A 575 -2.82 25.13 -7.61
CA GLN A 575 -4.29 25.11 -7.79
C GLN A 575 -4.81 24.16 -8.89
N SER A 576 -4.01 23.20 -9.36
CA SER A 576 -4.42 22.25 -10.40
C SER A 576 -4.91 20.91 -9.85
N SER A 577 -4.58 20.60 -8.59
CA SER A 577 -4.98 19.39 -7.90
C SER A 577 -6.41 19.49 -7.39
N SER A 578 -7.19 18.42 -7.60
CA SER A 578 -8.60 18.43 -7.22
C SER A 578 -9.12 17.03 -6.91
N ASN A 579 -10.07 16.96 -5.97
CA ASN A 579 -10.69 15.70 -5.55
C ASN A 579 -9.66 14.70 -5.03
N ILE A 580 -8.80 15.16 -4.10
CA ILE A 580 -7.88 14.31 -3.35
C ILE A 580 -8.56 13.89 -2.05
N TRP A 581 -8.53 12.60 -1.75
CA TRP A 581 -9.14 11.99 -0.57
C TRP A 581 -8.10 11.15 0.17
N LEU A 582 -7.82 11.50 1.43
CA LEU A 582 -6.94 10.78 2.33
C LEU A 582 -7.78 10.22 3.48
N PHE A 583 -8.12 8.94 3.42
CA PHE A 583 -8.79 8.23 4.50
C PHE A 583 -7.77 7.56 5.39
N SER A 584 -7.94 7.65 6.71
CA SER A 584 -7.08 6.97 7.70
C SER A 584 -5.58 7.18 7.41
N LEU A 585 -5.14 8.45 7.40
CA LEU A 585 -3.72 8.77 7.33
C LEU A 585 -3.14 8.65 8.74
N ALA A 586 -2.44 7.53 8.97
CA ALA A 586 -1.71 7.21 10.17
C ALA A 586 -0.21 7.47 9.97
N THR A 587 0.40 8.20 10.89
CA THR A 587 1.83 8.53 10.82
C THR A 587 2.55 8.20 12.12
N VAL A 588 3.83 7.83 12.02
CA VAL A 588 4.71 7.55 13.16
C VAL A 588 5.97 8.40 13.08
N GLY A 589 6.39 8.98 14.20
CA GLY A 589 7.70 9.63 14.29
C GLY A 589 7.79 10.99 13.58
N VAL A 590 6.66 11.59 13.21
CA VAL A 590 6.64 12.86 12.47
C VAL A 590 5.85 13.95 13.15
N GLU A 591 6.32 15.19 13.08
CA GLU A 591 5.66 16.33 13.71
C GLU A 591 4.43 16.83 12.93
N VAL A 592 4.50 16.80 11.61
CA VAL A 592 3.47 17.30 10.69
C VAL A 592 3.02 16.15 9.80
N MET A 593 1.76 15.78 9.96
CA MET A 593 1.15 14.69 9.22
C MET A 593 0.86 15.08 7.77
N LEU A 594 0.34 16.28 7.56
CA LEU A 594 -0.05 16.81 6.25
C LEU A 594 0.38 18.26 6.08
N THR A 595 1.02 18.52 4.96
CA THR A 595 1.43 19.85 4.50
C THR A 595 0.80 20.12 3.14
N LEU A 596 0.28 21.34 2.96
CA LEU A 596 -0.38 21.78 1.73
C LEU A 596 0.24 23.09 1.25
N ASN A 597 0.74 23.11 0.02
CA ASN A 597 1.21 24.32 -0.69
C ASN A 597 2.20 25.16 0.12
N GLY A 598 3.21 24.51 0.71
CA GLY A 598 4.17 25.22 1.55
C GLY A 598 3.70 25.53 2.98
N GLN A 599 2.51 25.05 3.41
CA GLN A 599 1.96 25.32 4.74
C GLN A 599 1.73 24.04 5.55
N ASP A 600 2.32 23.97 6.74
CA ASP A 600 2.09 22.86 7.70
C ASP A 600 0.64 22.93 8.22
N LEU A 601 -0.20 21.96 7.85
CA LEU A 601 -1.63 21.99 8.15
C LEU A 601 -1.99 21.15 9.38
N LEU A 602 -1.60 19.87 9.39
CA LEU A 602 -2.02 18.92 10.43
C LEU A 602 -0.83 18.50 11.29
N HIS A 603 -0.84 18.89 12.56
CA HIS A 603 0.22 18.60 13.53
C HIS A 603 -0.10 17.33 14.33
N GLU A 604 0.87 16.43 14.47
CA GLU A 604 0.67 15.09 15.05
C GLU A 604 0.08 15.11 16.46
N SER A 605 0.46 16.11 17.26
CA SER A 605 0.04 16.24 18.66
C SER A 605 -1.47 16.38 18.80
N GLN A 606 -2.13 16.86 17.75
CA GLN A 606 -3.59 16.95 17.63
C GLN A 606 -4.22 15.70 17.05
N TYR A 607 -3.50 14.60 16.87
CA TYR A 607 -4.00 13.36 16.25
C TYR A 607 -3.45 12.09 16.89
N ARG A 608 -2.54 12.21 17.86
CA ARG A 608 -1.95 11.11 18.62
C ARG A 608 -3.01 10.19 19.22
N ASP A 609 -2.88 8.89 18.94
CA ASP A 609 -3.70 7.82 19.48
C ASP A 609 -2.90 6.53 19.62
N GLY A 610 -2.36 6.35 20.83
CA GLY A 610 -1.38 5.32 21.10
C GLY A 610 -0.07 5.58 20.36
N PHE A 611 0.44 4.60 19.63
CA PHE A 611 1.72 4.66 18.93
C PHE A 611 1.71 5.56 17.68
N CYS A 612 0.58 5.65 16.99
CA CYS A 612 0.43 6.47 15.79
C CYS A 612 -0.29 7.79 16.08
N SER A 613 -0.11 8.75 15.20
CA SER A 613 -1.01 9.90 15.07
C SER A 613 -1.87 9.69 13.83
N THR A 614 -3.20 9.76 13.96
CA THR A 614 -4.13 9.33 12.89
C THR A 614 -5.25 10.34 12.66
N ILE A 615 -5.40 10.77 11.42
CA ILE A 615 -6.56 11.52 10.93
C ILE A 615 -7.53 10.53 10.25
N SER A 616 -8.83 10.73 10.43
CA SER A 616 -9.82 9.84 9.79
C SER A 616 -10.05 10.21 8.33
N LEU A 617 -10.15 11.50 8.03
CA LEU A 617 -10.35 11.99 6.67
C LEU A 617 -9.63 13.33 6.49
N ALA A 618 -8.96 13.50 5.37
CA ALA A 618 -8.68 14.81 4.79
C ALA A 618 -9.08 14.78 3.32
N ALA A 619 -9.91 15.72 2.88
CA ALA A 619 -10.28 15.84 1.48
C ALA A 619 -10.01 17.25 0.97
N ILE A 620 -9.41 17.35 -0.22
CA ILE A 620 -9.10 18.61 -0.90
C ILE A 620 -9.94 18.68 -2.18
N ARG A 621 -10.82 19.67 -2.23
CA ARG A 621 -11.75 19.89 -3.35
C ARG A 621 -11.62 21.31 -3.89
N LEU A 622 -11.74 21.45 -5.21
CA LEU A 622 -12.03 22.75 -5.82
C LEU A 622 -13.56 22.87 -5.87
N GLU A 623 -14.14 23.81 -5.13
CA GLU A 623 -15.57 24.15 -5.28
C GLU A 623 -15.77 25.13 -6.44
N SER A 624 -17.01 25.28 -6.91
CA SER A 624 -17.40 26.12 -8.05
C SER A 624 -17.28 27.65 -7.83
N LEU A 625 -16.59 28.09 -6.78
CA LEU A 625 -16.17 29.48 -6.59
C LEU A 625 -14.70 29.60 -6.99
N PRO A 626 -14.29 30.67 -7.69
CA PRO A 626 -12.97 30.69 -8.32
C PRO A 626 -11.87 30.65 -7.25
N ASP A 627 -11.00 29.64 -7.39
CA ASP A 627 -9.60 29.62 -6.96
C ASP A 627 -9.29 29.43 -5.46
N THR A 628 -10.17 28.85 -4.65
CA THR A 628 -9.79 28.41 -3.28
C THR A 628 -10.12 26.93 -3.02
N PRO A 629 -9.11 26.07 -2.77
CA PRO A 629 -9.37 24.69 -2.37
C PRO A 629 -10.08 24.65 -1.01
N VAL A 630 -11.20 23.92 -0.95
CA VAL A 630 -11.90 23.59 0.29
C VAL A 630 -11.26 22.35 0.87
N ILE A 631 -10.79 22.47 2.12
CA ILE A 631 -10.24 21.36 2.88
C ILE A 631 -11.29 20.90 3.88
N ILE A 632 -11.69 19.63 3.76
CA ILE A 632 -12.55 18.95 4.73
C ILE A 632 -11.66 18.08 5.60
N LEU A 633 -11.71 18.27 6.92
CA LEU A 633 -10.92 17.56 7.93
C LEU A 633 -11.81 16.82 8.93
#